data_AF-A0A6P2VJA9-F1
#
_entry.id   AF-A0A6P2VJA9-F1
#
_cell.length_a   1.000
_cell.length_b   1.000
_cell.length_c   1.000
_cell.angle_alpha   90.00
_cell.angle_beta   90.00
_cell.angle_gamma   90.00
#
_symmetry.space_group_name_H-M   'P 1'
#
loop_
_entity.id
_entity.type
_entity.pdbx_description
1 polymer ?
#
loop_
_entity_poly.entity_id
_entity_poly.type
_entity_poly.pdbx_seq_one_letter_code
_entity_poly.pdbx_strand_id
1 'polypeptide(L)'
;MADCNCPADLLTALTAAGVNAQILAGPLSAQDITNQLKNSRAIGVRIAWSSSNAHFVSVFGIYDTQTQGIWVDVGDPDVGGGVGTTSLDALKANYRSGGGVWTHTYLTA
;
A
#
# COMPACT_ATOMS: atom_id res chain seq x y z
N MET A 1 32.29 1.33 7.76
CA MET A 1 31.17 0.36 7.77
C MET A 1 29.92 1.20 7.88
N ALA A 2 28.94 1.00 6.99
CA ALA A 2 27.64 1.67 7.16
C ALA A 2 26.93 1.05 8.37
N ASP A 3 26.25 1.87 9.16
CA ASP A 3 25.42 1.39 10.26
C ASP A 3 24.32 0.45 9.71
N CYS A 4 24.07 -0.66 10.40
CA CYS A 4 22.97 -1.57 10.08
C CYS A 4 21.65 -1.02 10.68
N ASN A 5 20.51 -1.40 10.09
CA ASN A 5 19.16 -1.00 10.55
C ASN A 5 18.87 0.52 10.49
N CYS A 6 19.47 1.25 9.54
CA CYS A 6 19.10 2.63 9.29
C CYS A 6 17.86 2.73 8.37
N PRO A 7 16.98 3.71 8.60
CA PRO A 7 15.89 3.98 7.67
C PRO A 7 16.44 4.43 6.32
N ALA A 8 15.78 4.01 5.24
CA ALA A 8 16.06 4.42 3.88
C ALA A 8 14.74 4.71 3.16
N ASP A 9 14.81 5.50 2.09
CA ASP A 9 13.66 5.71 1.22
C ASP A 9 13.20 4.38 0.61
N LEU A 10 11.88 4.20 0.47
CA LEU A 10 11.33 2.95 -0.07
C LEU A 10 11.92 2.59 -1.44
N LEU A 11 12.15 3.57 -2.31
CA LEU A 11 12.74 3.31 -3.63
C LEU A 11 14.16 2.72 -3.53
N THR A 12 14.96 3.14 -2.54
CA THR A 12 16.29 2.57 -2.27
C THR A 12 16.17 1.10 -1.87
N ALA A 13 15.23 0.78 -0.99
CA ALA A 13 14.97 -0.60 -0.57
C ALA A 13 14.48 -1.48 -1.73
N LEU A 14 13.54 -0.97 -2.55
CA LEU A 14 13.03 -1.68 -3.72
C LEU A 14 14.12 -1.92 -4.76
N THR A 15 14.95 -0.91 -5.03
CA THR A 15 16.09 -1.03 -5.95
C THR A 15 17.10 -2.08 -5.46
N ALA A 16 17.42 -2.07 -4.17
CA ALA A 16 18.30 -3.07 -3.57
C ALA A 16 17.73 -4.49 -3.66
N ALA A 17 16.40 -4.63 -3.60
CA ALA A 17 15.69 -5.90 -3.78
C ALA A 17 15.49 -6.31 -5.25
N GLY A 18 15.94 -5.48 -6.21
CA GLY A 18 15.74 -5.72 -7.65
C GLY A 18 14.29 -5.52 -8.11
N VAL A 19 13.47 -4.82 -7.32
CA VAL A 19 12.07 -4.52 -7.65
C VAL A 19 12.00 -3.16 -8.34
N ASN A 20 11.65 -3.17 -9.63
CA ASN A 20 11.41 -1.92 -10.36
C ASN A 20 9.96 -1.48 -10.15
N ALA A 21 9.77 -0.39 -9.43
CA ALA A 21 8.44 0.13 -9.13
C ALA A 21 8.21 1.50 -9.78
N GLN A 22 7.07 1.65 -10.45
CA GLN A 22 6.58 2.96 -10.89
C GLN A 22 5.86 3.65 -9.73
N ILE A 23 6.26 4.88 -9.42
CA ILE A 23 5.63 5.70 -8.37
C ILE A 23 4.54 6.57 -9.01
N LEU A 24 3.34 6.51 -8.45
CA LEU A 24 2.20 7.36 -8.83
C LEU A 24 1.73 8.17 -7.62
N ALA A 25 1.26 9.38 -7.88
CA ALA A 25 0.59 10.19 -6.85
C ALA A 25 -0.85 9.68 -6.64
N GLY A 26 -1.24 9.57 -5.38
CA GLY A 26 -2.58 9.22 -4.96
C GLY A 26 -2.95 7.73 -5.13
N PRO A 27 -4.22 7.41 -4.82
CA PRO A 27 -4.74 6.05 -4.87
C PRO A 27 -5.14 5.63 -6.28
N LEU A 28 -5.16 4.31 -6.51
CA LEU A 28 -5.67 3.70 -7.74
C LEU A 28 -7.20 3.60 -7.78
N SER A 29 -7.74 3.47 -8.99
CA SER A 29 -9.10 3.02 -9.20
C SER A 29 -9.24 1.51 -8.90
N ALA A 30 -10.44 1.05 -8.60
CA ALA A 30 -10.69 -0.38 -8.40
C ALA A 30 -10.35 -1.21 -9.65
N GLN A 31 -10.58 -0.65 -10.85
CA GLN A 31 -10.23 -1.28 -12.11
C GLN A 31 -8.72 -1.43 -12.26
N ASP A 32 -7.94 -0.40 -11.93
CA ASP A 32 -6.48 -0.46 -12.02
C ASP A 32 -5.89 -1.43 -11.00
N ILE A 33 -6.45 -1.48 -9.78
CA ILE A 33 -6.08 -2.49 -8.77
C ILE A 33 -6.34 -3.90 -9.33
N THR A 34 -7.53 -4.13 -9.88
CA THR A 34 -7.89 -5.41 -10.50
C THR A 34 -6.92 -5.79 -11.61
N ASN A 35 -6.52 -4.84 -12.46
CA ASN A 35 -5.59 -5.08 -13.55
C ASN A 35 -4.20 -5.49 -13.04
N GLN A 36 -3.70 -4.86 -11.98
CA GLN A 36 -2.41 -5.23 -11.37
C GLN A 36 -2.47 -6.65 -10.79
N LEU A 37 -3.49 -6.93 -9.98
CA LEU A 37 -3.63 -8.23 -9.32
C LEU A 37 -3.85 -9.38 -10.31
N LYS A 38 -4.58 -9.15 -11.42
CA LYS A 38 -4.71 -10.13 -12.51
C LYS A 38 -3.40 -10.47 -13.21
N ASN A 39 -2.43 -9.56 -13.17
CA ASN A 39 -1.07 -9.80 -13.66
C ASN A 39 -0.13 -10.32 -12.55
N SER A 40 -0.67 -10.74 -11.41
CA SER A 40 0.10 -11.22 -10.25
C SER A 40 1.08 -10.18 -9.68
N ARG A 41 0.73 -8.89 -9.79
CA ARG A 41 1.56 -7.78 -9.31
C ARG A 41 0.92 -7.14 -8.09
N ALA A 42 1.58 -7.24 -6.95
CA ALA A 42 1.16 -6.58 -5.72
C ALA A 42 1.40 -5.06 -5.84
N ILE A 43 0.59 -4.29 -5.12
CA ILE A 43 0.65 -2.83 -5.16
C ILE A 43 1.18 -2.33 -3.82
N GLY A 44 2.25 -1.53 -3.83
CA GLY A 44 2.70 -0.80 -2.65
C GLY A 44 1.89 0.48 -2.45
N VAL A 45 1.59 0.79 -1.19
CA VAL A 45 0.75 1.94 -0.80
C VAL A 45 1.47 2.73 0.27
N ARG A 46 1.65 4.04 0.03
CA ARG A 46 2.12 4.97 1.08
C ARG A 46 0.93 5.64 1.75
N ILE A 47 0.78 5.38 3.03
CA ILE A 47 -0.13 6.06 3.93
C ILE A 47 0.62 7.18 4.64
N ALA A 48 0.03 8.37 4.72
CA ALA A 48 0.60 9.49 5.45
C ALA A 48 -0.40 10.06 6.45
N TRP A 49 0.13 10.59 7.55
CA TRP A 49 -0.63 11.31 8.57
C TRP A 49 -0.31 12.81 8.53
N SER A 50 -1.11 13.61 9.25
CA SER A 50 -0.91 15.06 9.34
C SER A 50 0.40 15.45 10.05
N SER A 51 0.87 14.60 10.97
CA SER A 51 2.27 14.59 11.40
C SER A 51 3.10 13.87 10.35
N SER A 52 4.28 14.38 10.02
CA SER A 52 5.21 13.95 8.96
C SER A 52 5.60 12.46 8.89
N ASN A 53 4.98 11.60 9.69
CA ASN A 53 5.09 10.15 9.64
C ASN A 53 4.31 9.56 8.45
N ALA A 54 4.88 8.52 7.87
CA ALA A 54 4.27 7.75 6.79
C ALA A 54 4.57 6.26 6.99
N HIS A 55 3.68 5.44 6.46
CA HIS A 55 3.72 4.00 6.56
C HIS A 55 3.50 3.37 5.19
N PHE A 56 4.06 2.19 4.99
CA PHE A 56 3.93 1.46 3.74
C PHE A 56 3.24 0.13 3.98
N VAL A 57 2.20 -0.12 3.18
CA VAL A 57 1.47 -1.38 3.16
C VAL A 57 1.39 -1.91 1.73
N SER A 58 0.97 -3.17 1.60
CA SER A 58 0.74 -3.80 0.31
C SER A 58 -0.74 -4.10 0.10
N VAL A 59 -1.23 -3.95 -1.13
CA VAL A 59 -2.53 -4.48 -1.57
C VAL A 59 -2.27 -5.69 -2.46
N PHE A 60 -2.89 -6.82 -2.13
CA PHE A 60 -2.71 -8.09 -2.85
C PHE A 60 -4.03 -8.83 -3.15
N GLY A 61 -5.17 -8.27 -2.74
CA GLY A 61 -6.50 -8.79 -3.04
C GLY A 61 -7.51 -7.67 -3.26
N ILE A 62 -8.54 -7.92 -4.07
CA ILE A 62 -9.68 -7.02 -4.28
C ILE A 62 -10.95 -7.84 -4.49
N TYR A 63 -12.04 -7.41 -3.88
CA TYR A 63 -13.35 -8.02 -4.09
C TYR A 63 -14.47 -7.00 -3.93
N ASP A 64 -15.54 -7.19 -4.70
CA ASP A 64 -16.78 -6.40 -4.62
C ASP A 64 -17.84 -7.24 -3.93
N THR A 65 -18.31 -6.75 -2.78
CA THR A 65 -19.32 -7.44 -1.98
C THR A 65 -20.75 -7.16 -2.41
N GLN A 66 -20.96 -6.35 -3.46
CA GLN A 66 -22.23 -5.81 -3.99
C GLN A 66 -23.05 -4.97 -2.98
N THR A 67 -22.97 -5.28 -1.70
CA THR A 67 -23.76 -4.68 -0.61
C THR A 67 -22.93 -3.78 0.30
N GLN A 68 -21.62 -4.04 0.43
CA GLN A 68 -20.70 -3.27 1.28
C GLN A 68 -19.60 -2.56 0.47
N GLY A 69 -19.76 -2.51 -0.85
CA GLY A 69 -18.81 -1.90 -1.78
C GLY A 69 -17.55 -2.74 -2.00
N ILE A 70 -16.47 -2.04 -2.37
CA ILE A 70 -15.20 -2.62 -2.77
C ILE A 70 -14.27 -2.74 -1.56
N TRP A 71 -13.70 -3.92 -1.39
CA TRP A 71 -12.77 -4.27 -0.33
C TRP A 71 -11.45 -4.75 -0.90
N VAL A 72 -10.38 -4.59 -0.12
CA VAL A 72 -9.01 -4.95 -0.50
C VAL A 72 -8.30 -5.65 0.64
N ASP A 73 -7.57 -6.71 0.30
CA ASP A 73 -6.66 -7.38 1.24
C ASP A 73 -5.36 -6.61 1.33
N VAL A 74 -4.96 -6.32 2.56
CA VAL A 74 -3.81 -5.47 2.89
C VAL A 74 -2.82 -6.26 3.75
N GLY A 75 -1.56 -6.22 3.33
CA GLY A 75 -0.43 -6.72 4.12
C GLY A 75 0.29 -5.55 4.75
N ASP A 76 0.27 -5.49 6.08
CA ASP A 76 0.88 -4.44 6.87
C ASP A 76 2.05 -5.01 7.71
N PRO A 77 3.29 -4.54 7.47
CA PRO A 77 4.48 -5.04 8.15
C PRO A 77 4.64 -4.54 9.60
N ASP A 78 3.82 -3.58 10.06
CA ASP A 78 3.90 -3.05 11.42
C ASP A 78 3.35 -4.04 12.45
N VAL A 79 3.82 -3.89 13.70
CA VAL A 79 3.38 -4.73 14.82
C VAL A 79 1.86 -4.60 14.98
N GLY A 80 1.16 -5.74 14.92
CA GLY A 80 -0.30 -5.78 15.02
C GLY A 80 -1.05 -5.51 13.71
N GLY A 81 -0.35 -5.33 12.58
CA GLY A 81 -0.94 -5.23 11.24
C GLY A 81 -1.22 -6.57 10.61
N GLY A 82 -0.15 -7.27 10.21
CA GLY A 82 -0.25 -8.56 9.55
C GLY A 82 -1.07 -8.50 8.26
N VAL A 83 -1.76 -9.60 7.96
CA VAL A 83 -2.68 -9.69 6.82
C VAL A 83 -4.10 -9.45 7.31
N GLY A 84 -4.82 -8.56 6.65
CA GLY A 84 -6.23 -8.30 6.94
C GLY A 84 -6.94 -7.65 5.77
N THR A 85 -8.17 -7.22 6.00
CA THR A 85 -9.02 -6.68 4.95
C THR A 85 -9.71 -5.40 5.37
N THR A 86 -9.84 -4.47 4.44
CA THR A 86 -10.46 -3.15 4.68
C THR A 86 -11.21 -2.68 3.43
N SER A 87 -12.18 -1.78 3.61
CA SER A 87 -12.84 -1.17 2.45
C SER A 87 -11.86 -0.28 1.70
N LEU A 88 -12.00 -0.22 0.38
CA LEU A 88 -11.13 0.61 -0.46
C LEU A 88 -11.19 2.09 -0.06
N ASP A 89 -12.37 2.57 0.33
CA ASP A 89 -12.55 3.95 0.79
C ASP A 89 -11.84 4.21 2.12
N ALA A 90 -11.88 3.24 3.05
CA ALA A 90 -11.13 3.36 4.30
C ALA A 90 -9.62 3.37 4.05
N LEU A 91 -9.10 2.52 3.17
CA LEU A 91 -7.68 2.56 2.80
C LEU A 91 -7.29 3.90 2.18
N LYS A 92 -8.16 4.49 1.34
CA LYS A 92 -7.90 5.77 0.68
C LYS A 92 -7.83 6.94 1.65
N ALA A 93 -8.74 7.02 2.61
CA ALA A 93 -8.98 8.25 3.36
C ALA A 93 -8.86 8.14 4.89
N ASN A 94 -8.88 6.93 5.45
CA ASN A 94 -8.92 6.73 6.90
C ASN A 94 -8.31 5.37 7.29
N TYR A 95 -7.03 5.17 6.97
CA TYR A 95 -6.33 3.93 7.25
C TYR A 95 -6.14 3.75 8.77
N ARG A 96 -6.67 2.64 9.28
CA ARG A 96 -6.80 2.31 10.72
C ARG A 96 -7.50 3.42 11.51
N SER A 97 -7.60 3.25 12.83
CA SER A 97 -8.11 4.29 13.74
C SER A 97 -7.24 5.55 13.81
N GLY A 98 -6.11 5.59 13.09
CA GLY A 98 -5.17 6.71 13.10
C GLY A 98 -5.44 7.81 12.06
N GLY A 99 -6.33 7.60 11.09
CA GLY A 99 -6.64 8.64 10.10
C GLY A 99 -5.63 8.80 8.96
N GLY A 100 -4.93 7.73 8.59
CA GLY A 100 -3.92 7.78 7.53
C GLY A 100 -4.54 7.88 6.13
N VAL A 101 -3.91 8.62 5.22
CA VAL A 101 -4.39 8.82 3.85
C VAL A 101 -3.45 8.20 2.83
N TRP A 102 -3.98 7.50 1.82
CA TRP A 102 -3.20 6.98 0.70
C TRP A 102 -2.70 8.13 -0.17
N THR A 103 -1.40 8.42 -0.09
CA THR A 103 -0.77 9.53 -0.82
C THR A 103 0.01 9.11 -2.06
N HIS A 104 0.58 7.91 -2.08
CA HIS A 104 1.36 7.42 -3.22
C HIS A 104 1.15 5.93 -3.45
N THR A 105 1.26 5.52 -4.71
CA THR A 105 1.18 4.13 -5.17
C THR A 105 2.53 3.71 -5.74
N TYR A 106 2.93 2.48 -5.49
CA TYR A 106 4.12 1.83 -6.04
C TYR A 106 3.67 0.61 -6.83
N LEU A 107 3.63 0.74 -8.16
CA LEU A 107 3.27 -0.36 -9.05
C LEU A 107 4.51 -1.22 -9.29
N THR A 108 4.45 -2.49 -8.86
CA THR A 108 5.51 -3.46 -9.15
C THR A 108 5.37 -3.98 -10.58
N ALA A 109 6.49 -4.33 -11.21
CA ALA A 109 6.56 -4.81 -12.60
C ALA A 109 6.44 -6.33 -12.71
#